data_AF-A0A8H6WUG6-F1
#
_entry.id   AF-A0A8H6WUG6-F1
#
_cell.length_a   1.000
_cell.length_b   1.000
_cell.length_c   1.000
_cell.angle_alpha   90.00
_cell.angle_beta   90.00
_cell.angle_gamma   90.00
#
_symmetry.space_group_name_H-M   'P 1'
#
loop_
_entity.id
_entity.type
_entity.pdbx_description
1 polymer ?
#
loop_
_entity_poly.entity_id
_entity_poly.type
_entity_poly.pdbx_seq_one_letter_code
_entity_poly.pdbx_strand_id
1 'polypeptide(L)'
;MSLQELRARIEEISIEIELQKKLLKKLEHDKRVFQRQLNAVQDPVARLPLEISSEIFLQSLDPFPQPGAHRTPMLLLNICNAWTNIALSTPSLWAAIDVVFPRARRFEELLEIWLRRARNHPLSVSLSGDFDGHGAFAVFRIVWRHGHQMKHLEIWQCDDNDDFDDDNELVNLFGGTIPRPLPQLETLTIRGSRRGFDGPQILELLHLVPNLLECNFHNVQPVYNVKAKPEKLVLPKLRRLMFGPHTDYGHPDSDDDVLECLSLPGLQVLLVPLHYVGGGELLSFLERSSPPLQELVVGQGSELTGSNGLHDYFRLVPILTCFEVWRPDFALITELFAALDSSSTLPNLHILTIRNLSESDSAIPDSSWKTLLRALYARRPQFQTLRIEMEGDPPPVDIIAAMRELVDGGMQIHIGTEWDNFIVT
;
A
#
# COMPACT_ATOMS: atom_id res chain seq x y z
N MET A 1 0.63 -66.82 57.34
CA MET A 1 -0.57 -66.21 56.74
C MET A 1 -1.13 -67.15 55.70
N SER A 2 -2.41 -67.51 55.83
CA SER A 2 -3.09 -68.35 54.84
C SER A 2 -3.34 -67.58 53.55
N LEU A 3 -3.56 -68.29 52.44
CA LEU A 3 -3.84 -67.68 51.14
C LEU A 3 -5.15 -66.85 51.15
N GLN A 4 -6.10 -67.18 52.03
CA GLN A 4 -7.30 -66.38 52.27
C GLN A 4 -7.02 -65.09 53.03
N GLU A 5 -6.16 -65.12 54.04
CA GLU A 5 -5.76 -63.91 54.78
C GLU A 5 -5.03 -62.91 53.88
N LEU A 6 -4.14 -63.41 53.00
CA LEU A 6 -3.47 -62.58 51.99
C LEU A 6 -4.47 -61.91 51.03
N ARG A 7 -5.48 -62.64 50.55
CA ARG A 7 -6.52 -62.10 49.66
C ARG A 7 -7.35 -61.03 50.34
N ALA A 8 -7.81 -61.27 51.57
CA ALA A 8 -8.57 -60.29 52.34
C ALA A 8 -7.77 -59.00 52.57
N ARG A 9 -6.46 -59.14 52.88
CA ARG A 9 -5.58 -57.98 53.09
C ARG A 9 -5.34 -57.18 51.82
N ILE A 10 -5.20 -57.85 50.67
CA ILE A 10 -5.07 -57.19 49.36
C ILE A 10 -6.35 -56.42 49.01
N GLU A 11 -7.53 -57.00 49.29
CA GLU A 11 -8.81 -56.36 49.03
C GLU A 11 -9.03 -55.13 49.91
N GLU A 12 -8.70 -55.22 51.20
CA GLU A 12 -8.72 -54.10 52.14
C GLU A 12 -7.81 -52.95 51.68
N ILE A 13 -6.56 -53.26 51.29
CA ILE A 13 -5.62 -52.26 50.76
C ILE A 13 -6.12 -51.66 49.45
N SER A 14 -6.77 -52.44 48.58
CA SER A 14 -7.30 -51.96 47.31
C SER A 14 -8.44 -50.96 47.51
N ILE A 15 -9.32 -51.20 48.49
CA ILE A 15 -10.39 -50.28 48.88
C ILE A 15 -9.81 -48.96 49.40
N GLU A 16 -8.80 -49.04 50.27
CA GLU A 16 -8.12 -47.86 50.83
C GLU A 16 -7.45 -47.01 49.72
N ILE A 17 -6.79 -47.66 48.76
CA ILE A 17 -6.20 -46.98 47.59
C ILE A 17 -7.28 -46.21 46.81
N GLU A 18 -8.44 -46.81 46.55
CA GLU A 18 -9.52 -46.12 45.83
C GLU A 18 -10.13 -44.97 46.64
N LEU A 19 -10.22 -45.10 47.97
CA LEU A 19 -10.65 -44.02 48.83
C LEU A 19 -9.68 -42.83 48.78
N GLN A 20 -8.37 -43.10 48.91
CA GLN A 20 -7.33 -42.08 48.86
C GLN A 20 -7.26 -41.40 47.49
N LYS A 21 -7.45 -42.13 46.39
CA LYS A 21 -7.55 -41.54 45.05
C LYS A 21 -8.75 -40.60 44.92
N LYS A 22 -9.91 -40.94 45.48
CA LYS A 22 -11.09 -40.05 45.49
C LYS A 22 -10.80 -38.78 46.29
N LEU A 23 -10.18 -38.90 47.45
CA LEU A 23 -9.80 -37.75 48.27
C LEU A 23 -8.79 -36.85 47.54
N LEU A 24 -7.78 -37.44 46.90
CA LEU A 24 -6.80 -36.69 46.12
C LEU A 24 -7.47 -35.88 45.00
N LYS A 25 -8.37 -36.51 44.22
CA LYS A 25 -9.13 -35.82 43.17
C LYS A 25 -9.94 -34.63 43.71
N LYS A 26 -10.54 -34.78 44.90
CA LYS A 26 -11.28 -33.70 45.56
C LYS A 26 -10.34 -32.56 45.96
N LEU A 27 -9.24 -32.86 46.64
CA LEU A 27 -8.27 -31.84 47.07
C LEU A 27 -7.63 -31.12 45.88
N GLU A 28 -7.37 -31.82 44.77
CA GLU A 28 -6.89 -31.21 43.52
C GLU A 28 -7.94 -30.31 42.86
N HIS A 29 -9.23 -30.62 43.01
CA HIS A 29 -10.31 -29.75 42.57
C HIS A 29 -10.36 -28.48 43.42
N ASP A 30 -10.39 -28.62 44.75
CA ASP A 30 -10.46 -27.49 45.70
C ASP A 30 -9.24 -26.58 45.55
N LYS A 31 -8.03 -27.14 45.42
CA LYS A 31 -6.80 -26.38 45.13
C LYS A 31 -6.93 -25.57 43.83
N ARG A 32 -7.48 -26.15 42.76
CA ARG A 32 -7.70 -25.43 41.49
C ARG A 32 -8.70 -24.28 41.64
N VAL A 33 -9.75 -24.46 42.44
CA VAL A 33 -10.74 -23.41 42.73
C VAL A 33 -10.09 -22.24 43.46
N PHE A 34 -9.38 -22.50 44.57
CA PHE A 34 -8.71 -21.45 45.33
C PHE A 34 -7.60 -20.76 44.55
N GLN A 35 -6.84 -21.49 43.72
CA GLN A 35 -5.84 -20.89 42.84
C GLN A 35 -6.47 -19.92 41.84
N ARG A 36 -7.64 -20.23 41.27
CA ARG A 36 -8.36 -19.30 40.38
C ARG A 36 -8.82 -18.05 41.10
N GLN A 37 -9.34 -18.18 42.33
CA GLN A 37 -9.76 -17.05 43.14
C GLN A 37 -8.58 -16.14 43.49
N LEU A 38 -7.44 -16.72 43.89
CA LEU A 38 -6.22 -15.96 44.19
C LEU A 38 -5.73 -15.18 42.95
N ASN A 39 -5.68 -15.83 41.79
CA ASN A 39 -5.28 -15.19 40.54
C ASN A 39 -6.23 -14.04 40.16
N ALA A 40 -7.54 -14.18 40.38
CA ALA A 40 -8.52 -13.14 40.09
C ALA A 40 -8.38 -11.89 41.01
N VAL A 41 -7.93 -12.08 42.25
CA VAL A 41 -7.65 -10.97 43.18
C VAL A 41 -6.32 -10.29 42.85
N GLN A 42 -5.34 -11.05 42.37
CA GLN A 42 -4.01 -10.54 42.08
C GLN A 42 -3.87 -9.90 40.69
N ASP A 43 -4.68 -10.31 39.71
CA ASP A 43 -4.63 -9.79 38.34
C ASP A 43 -5.47 -8.50 38.21
N PRO A 44 -4.85 -7.32 38.02
CA PRO A 44 -5.57 -6.07 37.87
C PRO A 44 -6.55 -6.06 36.70
N VAL A 45 -6.24 -6.79 35.61
CA VAL A 45 -7.08 -6.84 34.40
C VAL A 45 -8.33 -7.69 34.62
N ALA A 46 -8.27 -8.71 35.47
CA ALA A 46 -9.45 -9.49 35.85
C ALA A 46 -10.52 -8.68 36.62
N ARG A 47 -10.16 -7.47 37.11
CA ARG A 47 -11.08 -6.55 37.81
C ARG A 47 -11.67 -5.48 36.89
N LEU A 48 -11.12 -5.31 35.69
CA LEU A 48 -11.64 -4.35 34.73
C LEU A 48 -12.84 -4.94 33.98
N PRO A 49 -13.83 -4.13 33.60
CA PRO A 49 -14.83 -4.54 32.63
C PRO A 49 -14.17 -5.03 31.34
N LEU A 50 -14.84 -5.97 30.66
CA LEU A 50 -14.34 -6.56 29.42
C LEU A 50 -14.05 -5.47 28.37
N GLU A 51 -14.95 -4.50 28.26
CA GLU A 51 -14.88 -3.40 27.30
C GLU A 51 -13.62 -2.55 27.51
N ILE A 52 -13.27 -2.26 28.76
CA ILE A 52 -12.09 -1.45 29.10
C ILE A 52 -10.81 -2.25 28.83
N SER A 53 -10.82 -3.54 29.10
CA SER A 53 -9.67 -4.40 28.83
C SER A 53 -9.44 -4.59 27.33
N SER A 54 -10.51 -4.79 26.56
CA SER A 54 -10.47 -4.83 25.09
C SER A 54 -9.95 -3.52 24.50
N GLU A 55 -10.38 -2.37 25.03
CA GLU A 55 -9.87 -1.06 24.59
C GLU A 55 -8.38 -0.91 24.89
N ILE A 56 -7.94 -1.24 26.11
CA ILE A 56 -6.51 -1.23 26.46
C ILE A 56 -5.70 -2.11 25.51
N PHE A 57 -6.23 -3.29 25.16
CA PHE A 57 -5.54 -4.21 24.24
C PHE A 57 -5.47 -3.63 22.82
N LEU A 58 -6.52 -2.97 22.34
CA LEU A 58 -6.53 -2.31 21.04
C LEU A 58 -5.50 -1.18 20.97
N GLN A 59 -5.37 -0.39 22.04
CA GLN A 59 -4.35 0.67 22.14
C GLN A 59 -2.91 0.13 22.19
N SER A 60 -2.72 -1.17 22.41
CA SER A 60 -1.40 -1.82 22.42
C SER A 60 -1.02 -2.47 21.09
N LEU A 61 -1.87 -2.34 20.06
CA LEU A 61 -1.60 -2.88 18.72
C LEU A 61 -0.74 -1.92 17.88
N ASP A 62 0.20 -2.51 17.16
CA ASP A 62 0.78 -1.85 15.98
C ASP A 62 -0.31 -1.71 14.90
N PRO A 63 -0.29 -0.65 14.05
CA PRO A 63 -1.26 -0.48 12.97
C PRO A 63 -1.39 -1.71 12.06
N PHE A 64 -0.27 -2.38 11.82
CA PHE A 64 -0.16 -3.63 11.10
C PHE A 64 0.61 -4.64 11.97
N PRO A 65 -0.08 -5.44 12.80
CA PRO A 65 0.58 -6.32 13.74
C PRO A 65 1.23 -7.49 13.01
N GLN A 66 2.53 -7.65 13.23
CA GLN A 66 3.26 -8.83 12.79
C GLN A 66 3.09 -9.97 13.79
N PRO A 67 2.81 -11.21 13.35
CA PRO A 67 2.75 -12.34 14.27
C PRO A 67 4.09 -12.58 14.98
N GLY A 68 4.06 -12.63 16.31
CA GLY A 68 5.25 -12.94 17.11
C GLY A 68 4.94 -13.08 18.59
N ALA A 69 5.66 -13.96 19.29
CA ALA A 69 5.38 -14.25 20.71
C ALA A 69 5.46 -13.01 21.62
N HIS A 70 6.22 -12.00 21.21
CA HIS A 70 6.44 -10.74 21.94
C HIS A 70 5.70 -9.54 21.32
N ARG A 71 4.80 -9.78 20.35
CA ARG A 71 4.02 -8.74 19.66
C ARG A 71 2.53 -8.90 19.95
N THR A 72 1.82 -7.80 20.14
CA THR A 72 0.36 -7.80 20.23
C THR A 72 -0.25 -8.19 18.89
N PRO A 73 -1.34 -8.97 18.83
CA PRO A 73 -2.12 -9.55 19.94
C PRO A 73 -1.57 -10.87 20.50
N MET A 74 -0.54 -11.46 19.91
CA MET A 74 -0.02 -12.77 20.31
C MET A 74 0.59 -12.79 21.71
N LEU A 75 1.25 -11.71 22.13
CA LEU A 75 1.74 -11.52 23.50
C LEU A 75 0.61 -11.64 24.53
N LEU A 76 -0.57 -11.07 24.23
CA LEU A 76 -1.74 -11.09 25.12
C LEU A 76 -2.23 -12.52 25.39
N LEU A 77 -2.01 -13.43 24.43
CA LEU A 77 -2.37 -14.84 24.60
C LEU A 77 -1.47 -15.58 25.58
N ASN A 78 -0.28 -15.05 25.90
CA ASN A 78 0.75 -15.73 26.67
C ASN A 78 0.90 -15.22 28.12
N ILE A 79 0.13 -14.21 28.53
CA ILE A 79 0.26 -13.59 29.86
C ILE A 79 -0.48 -14.40 30.93
N CYS A 80 -1.80 -14.51 30.80
CA CYS A 80 -2.63 -15.31 31.70
C CYS A 80 -3.94 -15.71 31.00
N ASN A 81 -4.67 -16.69 31.55
CA ASN A 81 -5.92 -17.18 30.96
C ASN A 81 -6.99 -16.08 30.79
N ALA A 82 -7.03 -15.08 31.68
CA ALA A 82 -8.00 -13.98 31.57
C ALA A 82 -7.72 -13.13 30.32
N TRP A 83 -6.45 -12.73 30.13
CA TRP A 83 -6.02 -11.99 28.94
C TRP A 83 -6.22 -12.80 27.66
N THR A 84 -5.86 -14.09 27.68
CA THR A 84 -6.11 -15.00 26.56
C THR A 84 -7.60 -15.02 26.18
N ASN A 85 -8.50 -15.15 27.16
CA ASN A 85 -9.94 -15.17 26.91
C ASN A 85 -10.43 -13.83 26.35
N ILE A 86 -10.00 -12.70 26.92
CA ILE A 86 -10.37 -11.36 26.46
C ILE A 86 -9.89 -11.19 25.01
N ALA A 87 -8.62 -11.46 24.72
CA ALA A 87 -8.03 -11.30 23.40
C ALA A 87 -8.68 -12.20 22.33
N LEU A 88 -8.99 -13.46 22.66
CA LEU A 88 -9.71 -14.36 21.75
C LEU A 88 -11.18 -13.97 21.56
N SER A 89 -11.78 -13.29 22.54
CA SER A 89 -13.17 -12.82 22.47
C SER A 89 -13.33 -11.45 21.78
N THR A 90 -12.22 -10.77 21.47
CA THR A 90 -12.19 -9.42 20.89
C THR A 90 -11.75 -9.51 19.41
N PRO A 91 -12.67 -9.62 18.44
CA PRO A 91 -12.31 -9.91 17.05
C PRO A 91 -11.58 -8.76 16.36
N SER A 92 -11.82 -7.51 16.77
CA SER A 92 -11.12 -6.33 16.26
C SER A 92 -9.60 -6.38 16.46
N LEU A 93 -9.10 -7.14 17.45
CA LEU A 93 -7.66 -7.36 17.63
C LEU A 93 -7.01 -8.14 16.49
N TRP A 94 -7.82 -8.85 15.71
CA TRP A 94 -7.38 -9.74 14.63
C TRP A 94 -7.74 -9.20 13.25
N ALA A 95 -8.28 -7.97 13.18
CA ALA A 95 -8.76 -7.35 11.95
C ALA A 95 -7.62 -6.88 11.03
N ALA A 96 -6.39 -6.76 11.53
CA ALA A 96 -5.21 -6.44 10.75
C ALA A 96 -4.12 -7.51 10.94
N ILE A 97 -3.32 -7.75 9.91
CA ILE A 97 -2.12 -8.59 9.97
C ILE A 97 -1.12 -8.14 8.91
N ASP A 98 0.16 -8.08 9.28
CA ASP A 98 1.27 -8.02 8.34
C ASP A 98 2.11 -9.28 8.44
N VAL A 99 2.40 -9.90 7.30
CA VAL A 99 3.16 -11.15 7.28
C VAL A 99 4.29 -11.11 6.27
N VAL A 100 5.48 -11.47 6.76
CA VAL A 100 6.68 -11.61 5.96
C VAL A 100 7.01 -13.10 5.70
N PHE A 101 6.97 -13.53 4.44
CA PHE A 101 7.36 -14.83 3.93
C PHE A 101 8.88 -14.88 3.63
N PRO A 102 9.58 -16.03 3.77
CA PRO A 102 9.17 -17.34 4.30
C PRO A 102 9.36 -17.47 5.83
N ARG A 103 9.49 -16.37 6.57
CA ARG A 103 9.97 -16.39 7.97
C ARG A 103 9.10 -17.19 8.95
N ALA A 104 7.82 -17.45 8.63
CA ALA A 104 6.90 -18.19 9.49
C ALA A 104 6.77 -19.68 9.09
N ARG A 105 7.22 -20.60 9.96
CA ARG A 105 6.84 -22.03 9.86
C ARG A 105 5.33 -22.18 10.02
N ARG A 106 4.66 -22.96 9.17
CA ARG A 106 3.18 -23.16 9.15
C ARG A 106 2.41 -21.85 8.94
N PHE A 107 2.95 -20.97 8.09
CA PHE A 107 2.39 -19.66 7.81
C PHE A 107 0.90 -19.70 7.42
N GLU A 108 0.53 -20.59 6.48
CA GLU A 108 -0.85 -20.74 6.01
C GLU A 108 -1.85 -20.96 7.16
N GLU A 109 -1.48 -21.82 8.12
CA GLU A 109 -2.34 -22.13 9.27
C GLU A 109 -2.49 -20.92 10.19
N LEU A 110 -1.41 -20.19 10.41
CA LEU A 110 -1.41 -18.98 11.22
C LEU A 110 -2.31 -17.91 10.60
N LEU A 111 -2.16 -17.66 9.29
CA LEU A 111 -2.99 -16.73 8.54
C LEU A 111 -4.46 -17.13 8.62
N GLU A 112 -4.79 -18.38 8.32
CA GLU A 112 -6.18 -18.89 8.40
C GLU A 112 -6.75 -18.80 9.83
N ILE A 113 -5.96 -19.04 10.88
CA ILE A 113 -6.40 -18.86 12.28
C ILE A 113 -6.66 -17.37 12.56
N TRP A 114 -5.76 -16.50 12.12
CA TRP A 114 -5.85 -15.06 12.35
C TRP A 114 -7.09 -14.46 11.69
N LEU A 115 -7.26 -14.71 10.38
CA LEU A 115 -8.41 -14.17 9.62
C LEU A 115 -9.74 -14.71 10.16
N ARG A 116 -9.80 -15.97 10.62
CA ARG A 116 -11.02 -16.50 11.27
C ARG A 116 -11.32 -15.81 12.61
N ARG A 117 -10.32 -15.36 13.36
CA ARG A 117 -10.53 -14.66 14.64
C ARG A 117 -11.10 -13.26 14.47
N ALA A 118 -10.90 -12.61 13.32
CA ALA A 118 -11.53 -11.33 12.99
C ALA A 118 -13.06 -11.41 12.85
N ARG A 119 -13.59 -12.62 12.62
CA ARG A 119 -15.01 -12.95 12.44
C ARG A 119 -15.66 -12.21 11.27
N ASN A 120 -16.28 -11.07 11.53
CA ASN A 120 -17.00 -10.23 10.55
C ASN A 120 -16.41 -8.83 10.47
N HIS A 121 -15.24 -8.59 11.09
CA HIS A 121 -14.60 -7.29 11.02
C HIS A 121 -13.96 -7.08 9.65
N PRO A 122 -13.93 -5.84 9.13
CA PRO A 122 -13.18 -5.51 7.94
C PRO A 122 -11.70 -5.87 8.11
N LEU A 123 -11.14 -6.59 7.16
CA LEU A 123 -9.77 -7.10 7.20
C LEU A 123 -8.80 -6.17 6.47
N SER A 124 -7.66 -5.93 7.11
CA SER A 124 -6.48 -5.28 6.53
C SER A 124 -5.32 -6.28 6.50
N VAL A 125 -4.90 -6.70 5.32
CA VAL A 125 -3.86 -7.73 5.16
C VAL A 125 -2.70 -7.16 4.35
N SER A 126 -1.51 -7.18 4.95
CA SER A 126 -0.23 -6.96 4.26
C SER A 126 0.51 -8.29 4.15
N LEU A 127 0.95 -8.60 2.94
CA LEU A 127 1.78 -9.77 2.63
C LEU A 127 3.08 -9.27 2.02
N SER A 128 4.21 -9.67 2.57
CA SER A 128 5.52 -9.36 2.02
C SER A 128 6.39 -10.61 1.94
N GLY A 129 7.33 -10.66 1.00
CA GLY A 129 8.33 -11.72 0.90
C GLY A 129 8.43 -12.30 -0.50
N ASP A 130 9.11 -13.44 -0.60
CA ASP A 130 9.32 -14.15 -1.85
C ASP A 130 8.12 -15.05 -2.18
N PHE A 131 7.27 -14.66 -3.13
CA PHE A 131 6.13 -15.45 -3.58
C PHE A 131 6.46 -16.46 -4.71
N ASP A 132 7.74 -16.78 -4.94
CA ASP A 132 8.14 -17.78 -5.92
C ASP A 132 7.83 -19.19 -5.38
N GLY A 133 7.00 -19.95 -6.11
CA GLY A 133 6.65 -21.34 -5.80
C GLY A 133 5.23 -21.58 -5.27
N HIS A 134 4.92 -22.87 -5.08
CA HIS A 134 3.60 -23.39 -4.70
C HIS A 134 3.00 -22.82 -3.38
N GLY A 135 3.82 -22.22 -2.51
CA GLY A 135 3.37 -21.64 -1.23
C GLY A 135 2.53 -20.37 -1.41
N ALA A 136 2.82 -19.56 -2.43
CA ALA A 136 2.11 -18.32 -2.69
C ALA A 136 0.62 -18.56 -3.01
N PHE A 137 0.33 -19.53 -3.89
CA PHE A 137 -1.03 -19.88 -4.28
C PHE A 137 -1.92 -20.23 -3.06
N ALA A 138 -1.36 -20.95 -2.08
CA ALA A 138 -2.11 -21.31 -0.88
C ALA A 138 -2.47 -20.08 -0.02
N VAL A 139 -1.55 -19.12 0.08
CA VAL A 139 -1.74 -17.85 0.80
C VAL A 139 -2.83 -17.01 0.12
N PHE A 140 -2.71 -16.79 -1.20
CA PHE A 140 -3.71 -16.04 -1.96
C PHE A 140 -5.08 -16.69 -1.88
N ARG A 141 -5.16 -18.02 -1.96
CA ARG A 141 -6.42 -18.75 -1.77
C ARG A 141 -7.06 -18.51 -0.40
N ILE A 142 -6.27 -18.44 0.67
CA ILE A 142 -6.77 -18.12 2.02
C ILE A 142 -7.31 -16.68 2.07
N VAL A 143 -6.53 -15.71 1.57
CA VAL A 143 -6.92 -14.30 1.49
C VAL A 143 -8.23 -14.14 0.73
N TRP A 144 -8.35 -14.78 -0.43
CA TRP A 144 -9.52 -14.70 -1.29
C TRP A 144 -10.76 -15.39 -0.70
N ARG A 145 -10.58 -16.46 0.07
CA ARG A 145 -11.66 -17.10 0.83
C ARG A 145 -12.30 -16.13 1.84
N HIS A 146 -11.50 -15.24 2.40
CA HIS A 146 -11.94 -14.17 3.30
C HIS A 146 -12.27 -12.85 2.58
N GLY A 147 -12.32 -12.87 1.24
CA GLY A 147 -12.46 -11.67 0.41
C GLY A 147 -13.68 -10.78 0.67
N HIS A 148 -14.78 -11.36 1.18
CA HIS A 148 -15.98 -10.61 1.57
C HIS A 148 -15.79 -9.68 2.78
N GLN A 149 -14.71 -9.86 3.55
CA GLN A 149 -14.33 -8.98 4.67
C GLN A 149 -13.17 -8.06 4.30
N MET A 150 -12.49 -8.32 3.18
CA MET A 150 -11.26 -7.60 2.83
C MET A 150 -11.57 -6.15 2.53
N LYS A 151 -10.92 -5.25 3.26
CA LYS A 151 -11.05 -3.80 3.11
C LYS A 151 -9.76 -3.19 2.58
N HIS A 152 -8.62 -3.65 3.08
CA HIS A 152 -7.30 -3.21 2.68
C HIS A 152 -6.44 -4.43 2.36
N LEU A 153 -5.86 -4.48 1.17
CA LEU A 153 -4.95 -5.54 0.74
C LEU A 153 -3.67 -4.92 0.19
N GLU A 154 -2.55 -5.35 0.75
CA GLU A 154 -1.24 -4.92 0.32
C GLU A 154 -0.34 -6.14 0.10
N ILE A 155 0.32 -6.19 -1.06
CA ILE A 155 1.18 -7.30 -1.49
C ILE A 155 2.52 -6.72 -1.90
N TRP A 156 3.61 -7.25 -1.33
CA TRP A 156 4.98 -6.84 -1.58
C TRP A 156 5.85 -8.05 -1.91
N GLN A 157 6.30 -8.15 -3.15
CA GLN A 157 7.34 -9.12 -3.50
C GLN A 157 8.71 -8.57 -3.06
N CYS A 158 9.50 -9.36 -2.35
CA CYS A 158 10.90 -9.04 -2.05
C CYS A 158 11.82 -9.84 -2.98
N ASP A 159 12.53 -9.17 -3.88
CA ASP A 159 13.57 -9.81 -4.69
C ASP A 159 14.90 -9.82 -3.92
N ASP A 160 15.13 -10.87 -3.13
CA ASP A 160 16.43 -11.11 -2.50
C ASP A 160 17.39 -11.89 -3.43
N ASN A 161 16.93 -12.38 -4.59
CA ASN A 161 17.72 -13.21 -5.51
C ASN A 161 18.03 -12.49 -6.84
N ASP A 162 19.31 -12.29 -7.14
CA ASP A 162 19.81 -11.82 -8.44
C ASP A 162 19.78 -12.91 -9.54
N ASP A 163 19.10 -14.04 -9.30
CA ASP A 163 19.04 -15.15 -10.26
C ASP A 163 18.02 -14.85 -11.37
N PHE A 164 18.54 -14.73 -12.59
CA PHE A 164 17.85 -14.21 -13.77
C PHE A 164 16.75 -15.12 -14.36
N ASP A 165 16.49 -16.31 -13.82
CA ASP A 165 15.96 -17.43 -14.60
C ASP A 165 14.63 -18.06 -14.12
N ASP A 166 13.85 -17.43 -13.23
CA ASP A 166 12.53 -17.99 -12.87
C ASP A 166 11.36 -17.29 -13.56
N ASP A 167 10.49 -18.10 -14.18
CA ASP A 167 9.21 -17.69 -14.73
C ASP A 167 8.39 -17.00 -13.62
N ASN A 168 7.85 -15.81 -13.91
CA ASN A 168 7.15 -14.96 -12.94
C ASN A 168 5.88 -15.68 -12.43
N GLU A 169 5.94 -16.40 -11.32
CA GLU A 169 4.80 -17.20 -10.81
C GLU A 169 3.67 -16.34 -10.23
N LEU A 170 3.91 -15.05 -9.96
CA LEU A 170 2.84 -14.09 -9.67
C LEU A 170 1.86 -13.93 -10.86
N VAL A 171 2.30 -14.21 -12.09
CA VAL A 171 1.43 -14.25 -13.29
C VAL A 171 0.34 -15.34 -13.15
N ASN A 172 0.56 -16.33 -12.29
CA ASN A 172 -0.38 -17.40 -11.96
C ASN A 172 -1.10 -17.20 -10.62
N LEU A 173 -1.11 -15.99 -10.04
CA LEU A 173 -1.84 -15.66 -8.79
C LEU A 173 -3.27 -16.21 -8.74
N PHE A 174 -3.91 -16.30 -9.91
CA PHE A 174 -5.29 -16.76 -10.06
C PHE A 174 -5.43 -18.20 -10.56
N GLY A 175 -4.33 -18.89 -10.88
CA GLY A 175 -4.24 -20.34 -11.12
C GLY A 175 -5.37 -20.95 -11.96
N GLY A 176 -5.89 -20.23 -12.96
CA GLY A 176 -7.00 -20.68 -13.80
C GLY A 176 -8.37 -20.79 -13.11
N THR A 177 -8.49 -20.48 -11.82
CA THR A 177 -9.78 -20.36 -11.14
C THR A 177 -10.15 -18.90 -11.03
N ILE A 178 -11.20 -18.48 -11.76
CA ILE A 178 -11.70 -17.10 -11.74
C ILE A 178 -11.90 -16.69 -10.26
N PRO A 179 -11.11 -15.75 -9.75
CA PRO A 179 -11.20 -15.38 -8.34
C PRO A 179 -12.57 -14.76 -8.09
N ARG A 180 -13.13 -15.00 -6.90
CA ARG A 180 -14.38 -14.32 -6.52
C ARG A 180 -14.14 -12.81 -6.43
N PRO A 181 -15.09 -11.94 -6.80
CA PRO A 181 -14.92 -10.51 -6.57
C PRO A 181 -14.62 -10.20 -5.09
N LEU A 182 -13.84 -9.15 -4.84
CA LEU A 182 -13.58 -8.58 -3.53
C LEU A 182 -14.40 -7.29 -3.36
N PRO A 183 -15.72 -7.39 -3.12
CA PRO A 183 -16.63 -6.25 -3.21
C PRO A 183 -16.46 -5.23 -2.08
N GLN A 184 -15.78 -5.58 -0.99
CA GLN A 184 -15.53 -4.67 0.14
C GLN A 184 -14.14 -4.02 0.09
N LEU A 185 -13.31 -4.37 -0.90
CA LEU A 185 -11.96 -3.85 -0.99
C LEU A 185 -11.99 -2.37 -1.36
N GLU A 186 -11.43 -1.54 -0.48
CA GLU A 186 -11.34 -0.09 -0.64
C GLU A 186 -9.94 0.33 -1.08
N THR A 187 -8.89 -0.36 -0.61
CA THR A 187 -7.51 -0.07 -1.01
C THR A 187 -6.77 -1.32 -1.45
N LEU A 188 -6.07 -1.21 -2.58
CA LEU A 188 -5.22 -2.26 -3.13
C LEU A 188 -3.84 -1.66 -3.44
N THR A 189 -2.82 -2.18 -2.78
CA THR A 189 -1.43 -1.86 -3.09
C THR A 189 -0.72 -3.12 -3.52
N ILE A 190 -0.06 -3.07 -4.66
CA ILE A 190 0.71 -4.18 -5.20
C ILE A 190 2.09 -3.66 -5.52
N ARG A 191 3.13 -4.29 -4.97
CA ARG A 191 4.52 -4.01 -5.27
C ARG A 191 5.16 -5.28 -5.82
N GLY A 192 5.40 -5.28 -7.13
CA GLY A 192 5.92 -6.44 -7.85
C GLY A 192 7.43 -6.64 -7.67
N SER A 193 7.88 -7.83 -8.10
CA SER A 193 9.29 -8.15 -8.40
C SER A 193 9.86 -7.19 -9.44
N ARG A 194 11.18 -7.17 -9.70
CA ARG A 194 11.87 -6.60 -10.87
C ARG A 194 11.13 -6.91 -12.19
N ARG A 195 10.42 -8.04 -12.26
CA ARG A 195 9.59 -8.44 -13.43
C ARG A 195 8.18 -7.83 -13.50
N GLY A 196 7.75 -7.08 -12.50
CA GLY A 196 6.53 -6.27 -12.50
C GLY A 196 5.20 -6.97 -12.82
N PHE A 197 4.16 -6.15 -13.07
CA PHE A 197 2.80 -6.56 -13.48
C PHE A 197 2.50 -6.03 -14.87
N ASP A 198 1.92 -6.84 -15.74
CA ASP A 198 1.53 -6.42 -17.09
C ASP A 198 0.14 -5.73 -17.11
N GLY A 199 -0.15 -4.99 -18.17
CA GLY A 199 -1.42 -4.26 -18.31
C GLY A 199 -2.70 -5.14 -18.24
N PRO A 200 -2.79 -6.26 -18.98
CA PRO A 200 -3.90 -7.19 -18.86
C PRO A 200 -4.13 -7.71 -17.44
N GLN A 201 -3.08 -8.08 -16.71
CA GLN A 201 -3.16 -8.55 -15.32
C GLN A 201 -3.73 -7.47 -14.40
N ILE A 202 -3.30 -6.22 -14.58
CA ILE A 202 -3.84 -5.07 -13.85
C ILE A 202 -5.35 -4.95 -14.12
N LEU A 203 -5.78 -5.08 -15.37
CA LEU A 203 -7.19 -4.96 -15.75
C LEU A 203 -8.04 -6.12 -15.22
N GLU A 204 -7.53 -7.35 -15.25
CA GLU A 204 -8.18 -8.52 -14.64
C GLU A 204 -8.35 -8.32 -13.13
N LEU A 205 -7.31 -7.86 -12.45
CA LEU A 205 -7.33 -7.51 -11.03
C LEU A 205 -8.39 -6.46 -10.73
N LEU A 206 -8.37 -5.34 -11.48
CA LEU A 206 -9.30 -4.24 -11.31
C LEU A 206 -10.76 -4.66 -11.55
N HIS A 207 -11.01 -5.61 -12.45
CA HIS A 207 -12.34 -6.18 -12.67
C HIS A 207 -12.89 -6.91 -11.43
N LEU A 208 -12.01 -7.48 -10.60
CA LEU A 208 -12.39 -8.19 -9.37
C LEU A 208 -12.68 -7.27 -8.19
N VAL A 209 -12.29 -5.99 -8.26
CA VAL A 209 -12.36 -5.02 -7.15
C VAL A 209 -13.22 -3.80 -7.53
N PRO A 210 -14.52 -3.96 -7.83
CA PRO A 210 -15.34 -2.91 -8.42
C PRO A 210 -15.62 -1.70 -7.50
N ASN A 211 -15.38 -1.84 -6.20
CA ASN A 211 -15.65 -0.79 -5.19
C ASN A 211 -14.39 -0.09 -4.68
N LEU A 212 -13.26 -0.27 -5.36
CA LEU A 212 -11.98 0.29 -4.97
C LEU A 212 -12.01 1.82 -4.91
N LEU A 213 -11.43 2.38 -3.86
CA LEU A 213 -11.24 3.82 -3.65
C LEU A 213 -9.81 4.23 -4.01
N GLU A 214 -8.84 3.37 -3.74
CA GLU A 214 -7.42 3.61 -3.99
C GLU A 214 -6.73 2.39 -4.58
N CYS A 215 -5.94 2.62 -5.62
CA CYS A 215 -5.12 1.58 -6.22
C CYS A 215 -3.70 2.10 -6.46
N ASN A 216 -2.72 1.30 -6.06
CA ASN A 216 -1.32 1.60 -6.25
C ASN A 216 -0.57 0.36 -6.77
N PHE A 217 -0.04 0.45 -7.98
CA PHE A 217 0.78 -0.57 -8.59
C PHE A 217 2.21 -0.08 -8.68
N HIS A 218 3.13 -0.63 -7.89
CA HIS A 218 4.55 -0.33 -8.01
C HIS A 218 5.24 -1.33 -8.95
N ASN A 219 6.20 -0.82 -9.73
CA ASN A 219 6.99 -1.61 -10.67
C ASN A 219 6.11 -2.34 -11.69
N VAL A 220 5.25 -1.61 -12.41
CA VAL A 220 4.48 -2.18 -13.53
C VAL A 220 5.44 -2.54 -14.66
N GLN A 221 5.22 -3.61 -15.42
CA GLN A 221 6.07 -3.90 -16.57
C GLN A 221 5.36 -3.51 -17.87
N PRO A 222 6.09 -2.87 -18.78
CA PRO A 222 5.54 -2.62 -20.09
C PRO A 222 5.36 -3.89 -20.91
N VAL A 223 4.19 -4.09 -21.49
CA VAL A 223 3.90 -5.34 -22.21
C VAL A 223 4.50 -5.34 -23.61
N TYR A 224 5.32 -6.34 -23.89
CA TYR A 224 5.62 -6.75 -25.26
C TYR A 224 4.57 -7.79 -25.67
N ASN A 225 3.60 -7.35 -26.49
CA ASN A 225 2.71 -8.20 -27.30
C ASN A 225 1.43 -8.74 -26.62
N VAL A 226 0.33 -7.98 -26.69
CA VAL A 226 -1.03 -8.50 -26.44
C VAL A 226 -1.87 -8.37 -27.72
N LYS A 227 -2.23 -9.49 -28.33
CA LYS A 227 -3.10 -9.54 -29.53
C LYS A 227 -4.60 -9.31 -29.22
N ALA A 228 -4.97 -9.12 -27.96
CA ALA A 228 -6.36 -8.94 -27.53
C ALA A 228 -6.49 -7.66 -26.69
N LYS A 229 -7.23 -6.68 -27.21
CA LYS A 229 -7.53 -5.44 -26.49
C LYS A 229 -8.52 -5.75 -25.36
N PRO A 230 -8.17 -5.52 -24.08
CA PRO A 230 -9.05 -5.85 -22.96
C PRO A 230 -10.36 -5.05 -22.99
N GLU A 231 -11.39 -5.57 -22.33
CA GLU A 231 -12.70 -4.91 -22.24
C GLU A 231 -12.60 -3.58 -21.46
N LYS A 232 -13.37 -2.58 -21.88
CA LYS A 232 -13.40 -1.28 -21.18
C LYS A 232 -13.93 -1.45 -19.76
N LEU A 233 -13.17 -0.97 -18.79
CA LEU A 233 -13.50 -1.06 -17.37
C LEU A 233 -13.87 0.32 -16.82
N VAL A 234 -14.97 0.37 -16.08
CA VAL A 234 -15.45 1.59 -15.42
C VAL A 234 -15.39 1.39 -13.90
N LEU A 235 -14.60 2.21 -13.21
CA LEU A 235 -14.49 2.20 -11.75
C LEU A 235 -14.95 3.56 -11.18
N PRO A 236 -16.25 3.76 -10.94
CA PRO A 236 -16.80 5.07 -10.59
C PRO A 236 -16.43 5.54 -9.17
N LYS A 237 -16.01 4.61 -8.31
CA LYS A 237 -15.61 4.89 -6.92
C LYS A 237 -14.13 5.18 -6.76
N LEU A 238 -13.30 4.83 -7.74
CA LEU A 238 -11.86 5.03 -7.65
C LEU A 238 -11.57 6.53 -7.55
N ARG A 239 -10.77 6.90 -6.54
CA ARG A 239 -10.37 8.28 -6.24
C ARG A 239 -8.89 8.48 -6.45
N ARG A 240 -8.08 7.45 -6.21
CA ARG A 240 -6.62 7.52 -6.37
C ARG A 240 -6.14 6.33 -7.19
N LEU A 241 -5.38 6.60 -8.25
CA LEU A 241 -4.70 5.61 -9.06
C LEU A 241 -3.25 6.01 -9.20
N MET A 242 -2.35 5.12 -8.81
CA MET A 242 -0.93 5.36 -8.82
C MET A 242 -0.22 4.20 -9.50
N PHE A 243 0.69 4.52 -10.41
CA PHE A 243 1.66 3.61 -10.99
C PHE A 243 3.04 4.03 -10.49
N GLY A 244 3.72 3.21 -9.68
CA GLY A 244 5.08 3.49 -9.23
C GLY A 244 6.09 3.37 -10.38
N PRO A 245 7.24 4.05 -10.29
CA PRO A 245 8.31 3.94 -11.29
C PRO A 245 8.82 2.50 -11.41
N HIS A 246 9.20 2.10 -12.64
CA HIS A 246 9.96 0.88 -12.86
C HIS A 246 11.40 1.06 -12.38
N THR A 247 11.97 0.06 -11.70
CA THR A 247 13.37 0.13 -11.23
C THR A 247 14.40 -0.13 -12.33
N ASP A 248 13.97 -0.75 -13.44
CA ASP A 248 14.83 -1.08 -14.57
C ASP A 248 14.62 -0.09 -15.72
N TYR A 249 15.70 0.57 -16.13
CA TYR A 249 15.77 1.54 -17.22
C TYR A 249 15.67 0.84 -18.59
N GLY A 250 14.54 0.21 -18.88
CA GLY A 250 14.37 -0.71 -20.00
C GLY A 250 13.34 -0.27 -21.04
N HIS A 251 13.85 0.22 -22.17
CA HIS A 251 13.25 0.44 -23.49
C HIS A 251 11.97 1.33 -23.62
N PRO A 252 12.03 2.42 -24.43
CA PRO A 252 10.90 3.35 -24.67
C PRO A 252 9.82 2.83 -25.64
N ASP A 253 9.84 1.56 -26.05
CA ASP A 253 9.02 1.05 -27.17
C ASP A 253 7.85 0.14 -26.73
N SER A 254 7.31 0.37 -25.54
CA SER A 254 6.26 -0.47 -24.98
C SER A 254 4.94 0.27 -24.86
N ASP A 255 4.02 -0.07 -25.76
CA ASP A 255 2.65 0.42 -25.81
C ASP A 255 1.82 -0.21 -24.67
N ASP A 256 1.84 0.40 -23.48
CA ASP A 256 1.00 -0.04 -22.36
C ASP A 256 -0.39 0.63 -22.41
N ASP A 257 -1.36 -0.10 -22.95
CA ASP A 257 -2.75 0.34 -23.20
C ASP A 257 -3.67 0.37 -21.96
N VAL A 258 -3.13 0.32 -20.72
CA VAL A 258 -3.97 0.22 -19.51
C VAL A 258 -4.92 1.40 -19.40
N LEU A 259 -4.41 2.62 -19.59
CA LEU A 259 -5.25 3.80 -19.54
C LEU A 259 -6.29 3.83 -20.65
N GLU A 260 -6.06 3.25 -21.84
CA GLU A 260 -7.05 3.21 -22.92
C GLU A 260 -8.32 2.43 -22.52
N CYS A 261 -8.16 1.44 -21.65
CA CYS A 261 -9.24 0.56 -21.22
C CYS A 261 -10.00 1.10 -20.00
N LEU A 262 -9.44 2.07 -19.27
CA LEU A 262 -10.03 2.59 -18.04
C LEU A 262 -10.95 3.79 -18.29
N SER A 263 -12.07 3.86 -17.57
CA SER A 263 -12.92 5.05 -17.44
C SER A 263 -13.18 5.35 -15.97
N LEU A 264 -12.61 6.43 -15.46
CA LEU A 264 -12.51 6.72 -14.02
C LEU A 264 -13.13 8.08 -13.68
N PRO A 265 -14.46 8.23 -13.75
CA PRO A 265 -15.13 9.53 -13.68
C PRO A 265 -15.05 10.24 -12.33
N GLY A 266 -14.66 9.53 -11.26
CA GLY A 266 -14.50 10.11 -9.94
C GLY A 266 -13.05 10.25 -9.50
N LEU A 267 -12.08 10.05 -10.39
CA LEU A 267 -10.66 10.08 -10.05
C LEU A 267 -10.24 11.50 -9.62
N GLN A 268 -9.48 11.58 -8.53
CA GLN A 268 -9.00 12.82 -7.93
C GLN A 268 -7.47 12.92 -7.95
N VAL A 269 -6.78 11.78 -7.84
CA VAL A 269 -5.32 11.70 -7.89
C VAL A 269 -4.93 10.67 -8.95
N LEU A 270 -4.07 11.08 -9.86
CA LEU A 270 -3.48 10.22 -10.89
C LEU A 270 -1.97 10.40 -10.89
N LEU A 271 -1.24 9.31 -10.63
CA LEU A 271 0.23 9.27 -10.73
C LEU A 271 0.64 8.27 -11.81
N VAL A 272 1.25 8.76 -12.88
CA VAL A 272 1.68 7.99 -14.06
C VAL A 272 3.10 8.43 -14.45
N PRO A 273 4.16 7.77 -13.96
CA PRO A 273 5.53 8.03 -14.37
C PRO A 273 5.68 7.55 -15.82
N LEU A 274 6.00 8.46 -16.76
CA LEU A 274 5.95 8.27 -18.21
C LEU A 274 7.04 7.35 -18.78
N HIS A 275 7.10 6.11 -18.30
CA HIS A 275 7.56 4.98 -19.12
C HIS A 275 6.38 4.09 -19.56
N TYR A 276 5.15 4.41 -19.13
CA TYR A 276 3.97 3.55 -19.27
C TYR A 276 2.85 4.08 -20.17
N VAL A 277 2.84 5.38 -20.50
CA VAL A 277 1.67 6.01 -21.13
C VAL A 277 2.15 7.13 -22.03
N GLY A 278 1.90 7.04 -23.33
CA GLY A 278 2.14 8.15 -24.24
C GLY A 278 1.13 9.29 -24.03
N GLY A 279 1.47 10.48 -24.55
CA GLY A 279 0.59 11.65 -24.39
C GLY A 279 -0.81 11.44 -24.96
N GLY A 280 -0.92 10.72 -26.09
CA GLY A 280 -2.20 10.44 -26.75
C GLY A 280 -3.15 9.58 -25.91
N GLU A 281 -2.60 8.59 -25.21
CA GLU A 281 -3.35 7.68 -24.33
C GLU A 281 -3.86 8.41 -23.10
N LEU A 282 -3.02 9.26 -22.50
CA LEU A 282 -3.42 10.11 -21.38
C LEU A 282 -4.52 11.09 -21.80
N LEU A 283 -4.39 11.75 -22.95
CA LEU A 283 -5.40 12.69 -23.45
C LEU A 283 -6.74 11.96 -23.69
N SER A 284 -6.69 10.83 -24.40
CA SER A 284 -7.86 9.99 -24.66
C SER A 284 -8.54 9.51 -23.37
N PHE A 285 -7.75 9.19 -22.35
CA PHE A 285 -8.23 8.83 -21.02
C PHE A 285 -8.92 10.00 -20.31
N LEU A 286 -8.33 11.20 -20.32
CA LEU A 286 -8.90 12.39 -19.70
C LEU A 286 -10.20 12.81 -20.38
N GLU A 287 -10.26 12.76 -21.71
CA GLU A 287 -11.50 13.04 -22.47
C GLU A 287 -12.61 12.06 -22.10
N ARG A 288 -12.29 10.76 -22.10
CA ARG A 288 -13.27 9.70 -21.82
C ARG A 288 -13.74 9.69 -20.37
N SER A 289 -12.82 9.89 -19.42
CA SER A 289 -13.14 9.82 -17.99
C SER A 289 -13.70 11.14 -17.46
N SER A 290 -13.29 12.28 -18.03
CA SER A 290 -13.59 13.63 -17.52
C SER A 290 -13.47 13.74 -15.98
N PRO A 291 -12.34 13.33 -15.39
CA PRO A 291 -12.22 13.21 -13.94
C PRO A 291 -12.08 14.58 -13.25
N PRO A 292 -12.62 14.76 -12.02
CA PRO A 292 -12.38 15.94 -11.19
C PRO A 292 -10.99 15.88 -10.55
N LEU A 293 -9.94 15.89 -11.37
CA LEU A 293 -8.57 15.67 -10.95
C LEU A 293 -8.01 16.86 -10.17
N GLN A 294 -7.53 16.60 -8.95
CA GLN A 294 -6.91 17.57 -8.04
C GLN A 294 -5.38 17.46 -8.07
N GLU A 295 -4.86 16.27 -8.31
CA GLU A 295 -3.43 15.98 -8.37
C GLU A 295 -3.11 15.12 -9.58
N LEU A 296 -2.13 15.56 -10.36
CA LEU A 296 -1.64 14.88 -11.54
C LEU A 296 -0.11 14.85 -11.48
N VAL A 297 0.43 13.64 -11.52
CA VAL A 297 1.87 13.40 -11.63
C VAL A 297 2.13 12.68 -12.95
N VAL A 298 2.99 13.26 -13.77
CA VAL A 298 3.41 12.70 -15.07
C VAL A 298 4.94 12.55 -15.07
N GLY A 299 5.49 11.48 -15.65
CA GLY A 299 6.97 11.32 -15.78
C GLY A 299 7.63 12.07 -16.95
N GLN A 300 8.61 11.44 -17.63
CA GLN A 300 9.43 11.96 -18.74
C GLN A 300 8.58 12.55 -19.90
N GLY A 301 8.13 13.79 -19.74
CA GLY A 301 7.02 14.37 -20.52
C GLY A 301 7.31 14.83 -21.95
N SER A 302 8.35 14.28 -22.59
CA SER A 302 8.67 14.56 -24.00
C SER A 302 7.56 14.14 -24.97
N GLU A 303 6.63 13.28 -24.53
CA GLU A 303 5.53 12.74 -25.34
C GLU A 303 4.18 13.44 -25.17
N LEU A 304 4.08 14.50 -24.34
CA LEU A 304 2.84 15.28 -24.17
C LEU A 304 2.49 16.14 -25.41
N THR A 305 3.04 15.81 -26.58
CA THR A 305 3.00 16.56 -27.85
C THR A 305 1.65 16.42 -28.56
N GLY A 306 0.60 16.99 -27.98
CA GLY A 306 -0.63 17.32 -28.71
C GLY A 306 -0.40 18.48 -29.69
N SER A 307 -1.36 18.74 -30.60
CA SER A 307 -1.27 19.89 -31.52
C SER A 307 -1.25 21.25 -30.82
N ASN A 308 -1.83 21.36 -29.63
CA ASN A 308 -1.71 22.54 -28.75
C ASN A 308 -0.91 22.22 -27.47
N GLY A 309 -0.19 21.10 -27.44
CA GLY A 309 0.64 20.70 -26.32
C GLY A 309 -0.12 20.55 -24.99
N LEU A 310 0.47 21.02 -23.90
CA LEU A 310 -0.07 20.96 -22.53
C LEU A 310 -1.43 21.63 -22.34
N HIS A 311 -1.79 22.60 -23.20
CA HIS A 311 -3.07 23.29 -23.11
C HIS A 311 -4.27 22.35 -23.28
N ASP A 312 -4.14 21.34 -24.15
CA ASP A 312 -5.21 20.37 -24.41
C ASP A 312 -5.52 19.56 -23.14
N TYR A 313 -4.48 19.18 -22.38
CA TYR A 313 -4.61 18.48 -21.10
C TYR A 313 -5.19 19.39 -20.00
N PHE A 314 -4.62 20.59 -19.81
CA PHE A 314 -5.04 21.51 -18.74
C PHE A 314 -6.49 21.97 -18.88
N ARG A 315 -7.03 22.01 -20.10
CA ARG A 315 -8.44 22.28 -20.35
C ARG A 315 -9.35 21.19 -19.78
N LEU A 316 -8.91 19.94 -19.76
CA LEU A 316 -9.67 18.80 -19.26
C LEU A 316 -9.59 18.65 -17.74
N VAL A 317 -8.58 19.25 -17.09
CA VAL A 317 -8.38 19.20 -15.63
C VAL A 317 -8.34 20.60 -14.98
N PRO A 318 -9.37 21.45 -15.15
CA PRO A 318 -9.31 22.86 -14.74
C PRO A 318 -9.24 23.08 -13.22
N ILE A 319 -9.59 22.08 -12.41
CA ILE A 319 -9.58 22.16 -10.95
C ILE A 319 -8.28 21.66 -10.31
N LEU A 320 -7.27 21.34 -11.13
CA LEU A 320 -5.99 20.82 -10.66
C LEU A 320 -5.34 21.76 -9.63
N THR A 321 -4.89 21.19 -8.52
CA THR A 321 -4.28 21.91 -7.39
C THR A 321 -2.79 21.62 -7.25
N CYS A 322 -2.39 20.40 -7.62
CA CYS A 322 -1.02 19.91 -7.62
C CYS A 322 -0.70 19.33 -9.01
N PHE A 323 0.39 19.79 -9.59
CA PHE A 323 0.94 19.21 -10.82
C PHE A 323 2.40 18.84 -10.57
N GLU A 324 2.79 17.63 -10.94
CA GLU A 324 4.15 17.14 -10.77
C GLU A 324 4.65 16.51 -12.07
N VAL A 325 5.88 16.83 -12.45
CA VAL A 325 6.52 16.33 -13.66
C VAL A 325 7.87 15.72 -13.30
N TRP A 326 8.15 14.48 -13.69
CA TRP A 326 9.44 13.82 -13.45
C TRP A 326 10.29 13.79 -14.71
N ARG A 327 11.60 14.04 -14.58
CA ARG A 327 12.56 14.06 -15.70
C ARG A 327 12.08 14.87 -16.93
N PRO A 328 11.55 16.09 -16.77
CA PRO A 328 11.15 16.88 -17.92
C PRO A 328 12.36 17.35 -18.74
N ASP A 329 12.25 17.34 -20.06
CA ASP A 329 13.22 18.00 -20.94
C ASP A 329 13.01 19.52 -20.97
N PHE A 330 13.97 20.25 -21.52
CA PHE A 330 13.91 21.72 -21.57
C PHE A 330 12.71 22.26 -22.37
N ALA A 331 12.30 21.55 -23.42
CA ALA A 331 11.20 21.95 -24.29
C ALA A 331 9.86 21.91 -23.53
N LEU A 332 9.59 20.82 -22.83
CA LEU A 332 8.40 20.65 -22.01
C LEU A 332 8.33 21.69 -20.91
N ILE A 333 9.46 22.02 -20.27
CA ILE A 333 9.42 23.01 -19.21
C ILE A 333 9.11 24.41 -19.76
N THR A 334 9.72 24.77 -20.89
CA THR A 334 9.43 26.04 -21.55
C THR A 334 7.95 26.13 -21.93
N GLU A 335 7.41 25.04 -22.47
CA GLU A 335 5.99 24.94 -22.82
C GLU A 335 5.08 25.01 -21.60
N LEU A 336 5.44 24.34 -20.50
CA LEU A 336 4.71 24.36 -19.23
C LEU A 336 4.59 25.79 -18.69
N PHE A 337 5.70 26.52 -18.61
CA PHE A 337 5.68 27.90 -18.13
C PHE A 337 4.93 28.82 -19.09
N ALA A 338 5.03 28.62 -20.41
CA ALA A 338 4.25 29.36 -21.39
C ALA A 338 2.74 29.10 -21.23
N ALA A 339 2.34 27.84 -21.02
CA ALA A 339 0.95 27.46 -20.84
C ALA A 339 0.35 28.05 -19.56
N LEU A 340 1.17 28.15 -18.51
CA LEU A 340 0.81 28.77 -17.25
C LEU A 340 0.90 30.30 -17.26
N ASP A 341 1.48 30.95 -18.28
CA ASP A 341 1.56 32.42 -18.34
C ASP A 341 0.18 33.09 -18.48
N SER A 342 -0.80 32.36 -19.05
CA SER A 342 -2.21 32.79 -19.10
C SER A 342 -2.90 32.56 -17.75
N SER A 343 -3.46 33.59 -17.14
CA SER A 343 -4.14 33.50 -15.82
C SER A 343 -5.38 32.60 -15.80
N SER A 344 -5.93 32.23 -16.98
CA SER A 344 -7.09 31.35 -17.08
C SER A 344 -6.77 29.86 -17.01
N THR A 345 -5.53 29.46 -17.27
CA THR A 345 -5.10 28.06 -17.29
C THR A 345 -4.88 27.57 -15.87
N LEU A 346 -5.50 26.46 -15.42
CA LEU A 346 -5.33 25.93 -14.06
C LEU A 346 -5.39 27.00 -12.94
N PRO A 347 -6.53 27.69 -12.76
CA PRO A 347 -6.65 28.78 -11.80
C PRO A 347 -6.43 28.35 -10.34
N ASN A 348 -6.64 27.05 -10.04
CA ASN A 348 -6.50 26.47 -8.71
C ASN A 348 -5.13 25.83 -8.46
N LEU A 349 -4.14 25.98 -9.34
CA LEU A 349 -2.83 25.39 -9.15
C LEU A 349 -2.07 26.15 -8.05
N HIS A 350 -1.76 25.45 -6.95
CA HIS A 350 -1.00 26.01 -5.82
C HIS A 350 0.38 25.38 -5.69
N ILE A 351 0.55 24.13 -6.14
CA ILE A 351 1.79 23.36 -6.03
C ILE A 351 2.20 22.89 -7.43
N LEU A 352 3.44 23.22 -7.81
CA LEU A 352 4.12 22.62 -8.96
C LEU A 352 5.42 21.97 -8.49
N THR A 353 5.60 20.70 -8.85
CA THR A 353 6.82 19.96 -8.57
C THR A 353 7.50 19.54 -9.87
N ILE A 354 8.79 19.78 -9.98
CA ILE A 354 9.66 19.33 -11.07
C ILE A 354 10.69 18.40 -10.44
N ARG A 355 10.70 17.11 -10.78
CA ARG A 355 11.64 16.12 -10.23
C ARG A 355 12.67 15.65 -11.24
N ASN A 356 13.84 15.22 -10.74
CA ASN A 356 14.94 14.63 -11.50
C ASN A 356 15.34 15.47 -12.72
N LEU A 357 15.60 16.77 -12.47
CA LEU A 357 16.13 17.67 -13.49
C LEU A 357 17.64 17.38 -13.67
N SER A 358 18.04 16.92 -14.87
CA SER A 358 19.43 16.57 -15.22
C SER A 358 20.22 17.79 -15.72
N GLU A 359 21.47 17.97 -15.28
CA GLU A 359 22.35 19.04 -15.78
C GLU A 359 22.82 18.79 -17.23
N SER A 360 22.96 17.51 -17.60
CA SER A 360 23.50 17.09 -18.91
C SER A 360 22.56 17.33 -20.09
N ASP A 361 21.26 17.45 -19.85
CA ASP A 361 20.23 17.55 -20.91
C ASP A 361 19.91 18.98 -21.35
N SER A 362 20.79 19.96 -21.11
CA SER A 362 20.52 21.40 -21.36
C SER A 362 19.27 21.94 -20.63
N ALA A 363 18.80 21.22 -19.61
CA ALA A 363 17.57 21.52 -18.86
C ALA A 363 17.79 22.60 -17.78
N ILE A 364 19.04 22.94 -17.46
CA ILE A 364 19.35 24.06 -16.59
C ILE A 364 19.35 25.37 -17.39
N PRO A 365 18.54 26.36 -17.02
CA PRO A 365 18.28 27.48 -17.90
C PRO A 365 19.29 28.60 -17.69
N ASP A 366 19.63 29.25 -18.80
CA ASP A 366 20.09 30.64 -18.86
C ASP A 366 19.10 31.59 -18.12
N SER A 367 19.42 32.87 -18.05
CA SER A 367 18.61 33.99 -17.51
C SER A 367 17.11 33.98 -17.84
N SER A 368 16.68 33.26 -18.88
CA SER A 368 15.28 33.07 -19.31
C SER A 368 14.36 32.48 -18.24
N TRP A 369 14.78 31.47 -17.47
CA TRP A 369 13.89 30.85 -16.47
C TRP A 369 13.62 31.73 -15.27
N LYS A 370 14.61 32.54 -14.89
CA LYS A 370 14.43 33.59 -13.86
C LYS A 370 13.31 34.56 -14.28
N THR A 371 13.26 34.88 -15.56
CA THR A 371 12.24 35.75 -16.14
C THR A 371 10.86 35.07 -16.16
N LEU A 372 10.80 33.80 -16.57
CA LEU A 372 9.56 33.01 -16.60
C LEU A 372 8.96 32.85 -15.20
N LEU A 373 9.76 32.48 -14.20
CA LEU A 373 9.28 32.32 -12.82
C LEU A 373 8.78 33.63 -12.22
N ARG A 374 9.49 34.74 -12.43
CA ARG A 374 9.04 36.06 -11.96
C ARG A 374 7.72 36.46 -12.62
N ALA A 375 7.59 36.25 -13.93
CA ALA A 375 6.37 36.55 -14.67
C ALA A 375 5.18 35.71 -14.17
N LEU A 376 5.41 34.41 -13.96
CA LEU A 376 4.41 33.49 -13.44
C LEU A 376 3.92 33.91 -12.05
N TYR A 377 4.83 34.17 -11.11
CA TYR A 377 4.48 34.58 -9.75
C TYR A 377 3.72 35.92 -9.72
N ALA A 378 4.20 36.92 -10.47
CA ALA A 378 3.55 38.23 -10.54
C ALA A 378 2.09 38.18 -11.04
N ARG A 379 1.76 37.18 -11.87
CA ARG A 379 0.42 37.00 -12.44
C ARG A 379 -0.47 36.03 -11.64
N ARG A 380 0.11 35.20 -10.77
CA ARG A 380 -0.57 34.11 -10.05
C ARG A 380 -0.20 34.09 -8.57
N PRO A 381 -0.76 34.98 -7.74
CA PRO A 381 -0.48 35.00 -6.31
C PRO A 381 -0.97 33.76 -5.56
N GLN A 382 -1.88 32.96 -6.13
CA GLN A 382 -2.31 31.67 -5.58
C GLN A 382 -1.27 30.56 -5.73
N PHE A 383 -0.27 30.74 -6.59
CA PHE A 383 0.82 29.80 -6.77
C PHE A 383 1.80 29.91 -5.60
N GLN A 384 1.60 29.08 -4.59
CA GLN A 384 2.29 29.20 -3.30
C GLN A 384 3.60 28.42 -3.26
N THR A 385 3.66 27.28 -3.94
CA THR A 385 4.77 26.33 -3.79
C THR A 385 5.33 25.89 -5.14
N LEU A 386 6.65 26.09 -5.31
CA LEU A 386 7.43 25.49 -6.39
C LEU A 386 8.48 24.57 -5.78
N ARG A 387 8.48 23.30 -6.19
CA ARG A 387 9.47 22.31 -5.78
C ARG A 387 10.30 21.91 -6.99
N ILE A 388 11.62 21.97 -6.85
CA ILE A 388 12.57 21.54 -7.88
C ILE A 388 13.53 20.54 -7.24
N GLU A 389 13.51 19.31 -7.72
CA GLU A 389 14.41 18.25 -7.30
C GLU A 389 15.37 17.93 -8.46
N MET A 390 16.67 18.08 -8.20
CA MET A 390 17.74 17.88 -9.19
C MET A 390 18.38 16.50 -9.03
N GLU A 391 18.74 15.88 -10.16
CA GLU A 391 19.43 14.59 -10.18
C GLU A 391 20.94 14.80 -10.01
N GLY A 392 21.53 14.22 -8.96
CA GLY A 392 22.98 14.28 -8.72
C GLY A 392 23.45 15.49 -7.91
N ASP A 393 24.14 16.42 -8.56
CA ASP A 393 24.86 17.53 -7.91
C ASP A 393 23.91 18.60 -7.33
N PRO A 394 24.33 19.33 -6.29
CA PRO A 394 23.53 20.40 -5.70
C PRO A 394 23.25 21.50 -6.74
N PRO A 395 22.09 22.18 -6.64
CA PRO A 395 21.69 23.21 -7.59
C PRO A 395 22.76 24.29 -7.77
N PRO A 396 23.04 24.73 -9.02
CA PRO A 396 23.97 25.82 -9.29
C PRO A 396 23.69 27.08 -8.46
N VAL A 397 24.76 27.75 -8.02
CA VAL A 397 24.70 28.91 -7.11
C VAL A 397 23.81 30.05 -7.65
N ASP A 398 23.79 30.22 -8.97
CA ASP A 398 23.01 31.24 -9.66
C ASP A 398 21.51 30.92 -9.73
N ILE A 399 21.12 29.64 -9.69
CA ILE A 399 19.73 29.21 -9.49
C ILE A 399 19.33 29.49 -8.05
N ILE A 400 20.16 29.08 -7.08
CA ILE A 400 19.91 29.35 -5.65
C ILE A 400 19.71 30.85 -5.40
N ALA A 401 20.56 31.70 -5.99
CA ALA A 401 20.46 33.15 -5.86
C ALA A 401 19.15 33.72 -6.44
N ALA A 402 18.73 33.27 -7.61
CA ALA A 402 17.49 33.72 -8.23
C ALA A 402 16.24 33.32 -7.44
N MET A 403 16.31 32.18 -6.76
CA MET A 403 15.19 31.64 -5.99
C MET A 403 15.05 32.33 -4.64
N ARG A 404 16.16 32.74 -4.00
CA ARG A 404 16.13 33.58 -2.80
C ARG A 404 15.37 34.89 -3.03
N GLU A 405 15.58 35.54 -4.17
CA GLU A 405 14.84 36.78 -4.50
C GLU A 405 13.33 36.57 -4.65
N LEU A 406 12.89 35.38 -5.06
CA LEU A 406 11.48 35.03 -5.17
C LEU A 406 10.86 34.64 -3.81
N VAL A 407 11.65 34.03 -2.92
CA VAL A 407 11.25 33.72 -1.53
C VAL A 407 10.99 35.01 -0.74
N ASP A 408 11.83 36.03 -0.91
CA ASP A 408 11.62 37.36 -0.30
C ASP A 408 10.30 38.02 -0.76
N GLY A 409 9.76 37.57 -1.90
CA GLY A 409 8.45 37.97 -2.43
C GLY A 409 7.25 37.24 -1.81
N GLY A 410 7.46 36.23 -0.96
CA GLY A 410 6.41 35.46 -0.28
C GLY A 410 6.09 34.08 -0.87
N MET A 411 6.90 33.59 -1.82
CA MET A 411 6.75 32.28 -2.45
C MET A 411 7.51 31.18 -1.69
N GLN A 412 6.90 30.02 -1.44
CA GLN A 412 7.61 28.86 -0.88
C GLN A 412 8.33 28.11 -2.00
N ILE A 413 9.65 28.26 -2.06
CA ILE A 413 10.46 27.56 -3.06
C ILE A 413 11.35 26.54 -2.37
N HIS A 414 11.19 25.28 -2.75
CA HIS A 414 11.99 24.19 -2.23
C HIS A 414 12.89 23.63 -3.33
N ILE A 415 14.20 23.63 -3.10
CA ILE A 415 15.17 23.07 -4.04
C ILE A 415 16.09 22.13 -3.30
N GLY A 416 16.29 20.93 -3.83
CA GLY A 416 17.15 19.92 -3.24
C GLY A 416 17.57 18.87 -4.26
N THR A 417 18.45 17.98 -3.82
CA THR A 417 18.73 16.72 -4.51
C THR A 417 17.87 15.62 -3.88
N GLU A 418 17.69 14.50 -4.56
CA GLU A 418 16.92 13.32 -4.09
C GLU A 418 17.33 12.83 -2.69
N TRP A 419 18.54 13.19 -2.24
CA TRP A 419 19.18 12.71 -1.00
C TRP A 419 19.39 13.78 0.08
N ASP A 420 19.22 15.07 -0.23
CA ASP A 420 19.38 16.17 0.73
C ASP A 420 18.07 16.93 0.98
N ASN A 421 17.73 17.11 2.26
CA ASN A 421 16.60 17.92 2.68
C ASN A 421 16.66 19.33 2.06
N PHE A 422 15.52 19.75 1.49
CA PHE A 422 15.30 21.00 0.78
C PHE A 422 16.08 22.20 1.36
N ILE A 423 16.94 22.80 0.53
CA ILE A 423 17.95 23.81 0.90
C ILE A 423 17.35 25.22 1.08
N VAL A 424 16.08 25.43 0.72
CA VAL A 424 15.44 26.75 0.81
C VAL A 424 14.04 26.65 1.43
N THR A 425 13.84 27.47 2.47
CA THR A 425 12.55 27.90 3.06
C THR A 425 12.53 29.41 3.10
#